data_AF-A0A2V2BFU6-F1
#
_entry.id   AF-A0A2V2BFU6-F1
#
_cell.length_a   1.000
_cell.length_b   1.000
_cell.length_c   1.000
_cell.angle_alpha   90.00
_cell.angle_beta   90.00
_cell.angle_gamma   90.00
#
_symmetry.space_group_name_H-M   'P 1'
#
loop_
_entity.id
_entity.type
_entity.pdbx_description
1 polymer ?
#
loop_
_entity_poly.entity_id
_entity_poly.type
_entity_poly.pdbx_seq_one_letter_code
_entity_poly.pdbx_strand_id
1 'polypeptide(L)'
;MESNDSGGVAAKHGFLFQDCVAAYHVTRMLRDKTIRSVRCEVTDDIDIVSDGYIDFVQVKSTDKSRWNISHIVQNSKGAGKKTIPYSSILHKSMQCESDATFSHRYSIVTEEKVNKTLEYLLISPNARRNKPGRQELIDDLNKRTANYLTASGVSVADWIDAAKWEVFSSLRELELLGIKNIRLASQDLHGVILSSETVAEDIWCRMLDTVTRKGEHSRRIHSVDDKSYFRSDLLEWFKQRVEEDQTRSGRKIYVKRDLPHILTPFRAPMASVCDKRKGQVLHQQYSLKQYRYKHIANNVCQWLDEVFLRPKEISDIHKLTMIDKQERLQASVFKSLDDVSGFLGRVLLHATIRQYHESQPIPCMLYVEKAGAEKILENVHIVRRDPEGDQLWIGFSELVTDIDIAVRLPEIRDRLYEDISDCIDTARRKILDIKDDNYLLRHDIDEILDGSRPFDAHLDRFTFVLFVGYDSNLLTDPETPGFEDGLEKETTMLFEKFAADLIEDSPFANLCIHVFIYPVPSLERLTKLVDEKVREVV
;
A
#
# COMPACT_ATOMS: atom_id res chain seq x y z
N MET A 1 37.56 5.32 -45.74
CA MET A 1 37.76 5.02 -44.31
C MET A 1 36.44 4.47 -43.82
N GLU A 2 36.42 3.20 -43.42
CA GLU A 2 35.25 2.62 -42.75
C GLU A 2 35.11 3.30 -41.39
N SER A 3 33.98 3.97 -41.17
CA SER A 3 33.58 4.53 -39.88
C SER A 3 33.27 3.37 -38.94
N ASN A 4 34.27 2.92 -38.19
CA ASN A 4 34.11 1.84 -37.24
C ASN A 4 33.78 2.43 -35.86
N ASP A 5 32.50 2.50 -35.51
CA ASP A 5 31.98 2.89 -34.18
C ASP A 5 32.28 1.83 -33.10
N SER A 6 33.21 0.92 -33.37
CA SER A 6 33.54 -0.19 -32.49
C SER A 6 34.30 0.25 -31.23
N GLY A 7 33.89 -0.31 -30.09
CA GLY A 7 34.55 -0.15 -28.79
C GLY A 7 33.81 0.84 -27.88
N GLY A 8 34.12 2.14 -28.02
CA GLY A 8 33.60 3.16 -27.10
C GLY A 8 32.09 3.41 -27.20
N VAL A 9 31.54 3.44 -28.43
CA VAL A 9 30.10 3.66 -28.65
C VAL A 9 29.30 2.45 -28.19
N ALA A 10 29.72 1.24 -28.57
CA ALA A 10 29.10 0.00 -28.13
C ALA A 10 29.12 -0.20 -26.61
N ALA A 11 30.23 0.16 -25.94
CA ALA A 11 30.31 0.10 -24.48
C ALA A 11 29.34 1.10 -23.81
N LYS A 12 29.30 2.35 -24.28
CA LYS A 12 28.36 3.36 -23.77
C LYS A 12 26.90 2.94 -23.97
N HIS A 13 26.57 2.38 -25.14
CA HIS A 13 25.24 1.85 -25.42
C HIS A 13 24.88 0.74 -24.44
N GLY A 14 25.82 -0.17 -24.15
CA GLY A 14 25.57 -1.25 -23.21
C GLY A 14 25.35 -0.82 -21.76
N PHE A 15 26.13 0.15 -21.28
CA PHE A 15 25.88 0.75 -19.96
C PHE A 15 24.52 1.45 -19.92
N LEU A 16 24.17 2.22 -20.96
CA LEU A 16 22.87 2.88 -21.04
C LEU A 16 21.71 1.87 -21.08
N PHE A 17 21.87 0.76 -21.80
CA PHE A 17 20.87 -0.31 -21.84
C PHE A 17 20.70 -0.97 -20.46
N GLN A 18 21.79 -1.26 -19.76
CA GLN A 18 21.75 -1.75 -18.38
C GLN A 18 21.03 -0.78 -17.45
N ASP A 19 21.36 0.51 -17.50
CA ASP A 19 20.73 1.53 -16.65
C ASP A 19 19.22 1.67 -16.96
N CYS A 20 18.83 1.63 -18.23
CA CYS A 20 17.42 1.61 -18.62
C CYS A 20 16.67 0.37 -18.12
N VAL A 21 17.32 -0.80 -18.10
CA VAL A 21 16.74 -2.02 -17.52
C VAL A 21 16.58 -1.85 -16.00
N ALA A 22 17.57 -1.30 -15.31
CA ALA A 22 17.50 -1.01 -13.88
C ALA A 22 16.36 -0.02 -13.56
N ALA A 23 16.28 1.08 -14.31
CA ALA A 23 15.22 2.08 -14.19
C ALA A 23 13.84 1.48 -14.45
N TYR A 24 13.71 0.61 -15.45
CA TYR A 24 12.47 -0.13 -15.70
C TYR A 24 12.05 -0.96 -14.48
N HIS A 25 12.97 -1.69 -13.84
CA HIS A 25 12.67 -2.44 -12.61
C HIS A 25 12.35 -1.53 -11.42
N VAL A 26 12.95 -0.34 -11.32
CA VAL A 26 12.55 0.69 -10.34
C VAL A 26 11.10 1.15 -10.59
N THR A 27 10.69 1.38 -11.84
CA THR A 27 9.28 1.71 -12.12
C THR A 27 8.33 0.55 -11.83
N ARG A 28 8.77 -0.71 -11.99
CA ARG A 28 7.99 -1.88 -11.57
C ARG A 28 7.84 -1.93 -10.06
N MET A 29 8.90 -1.56 -9.33
CA MET A 29 8.87 -1.46 -7.87
C MET A 29 7.71 -0.59 -7.42
N LEU A 30 7.43 0.58 -8.02
CA LEU A 30 6.23 1.38 -7.64
C LEU A 30 4.93 0.55 -7.53
N ARG A 31 4.72 -0.41 -8.44
CA ARG A 31 3.45 -1.14 -8.59
C ARG A 31 3.44 -2.53 -7.94
N ASP A 32 4.62 -3.09 -7.67
CA ASP A 32 4.81 -4.43 -7.12
C ASP A 32 5.38 -4.33 -5.70
N LYS A 33 4.51 -4.48 -4.69
CA LYS A 33 4.87 -4.37 -3.26
C LYS A 33 5.89 -5.41 -2.81
N THR A 34 6.00 -6.52 -3.54
CA THR A 34 6.96 -7.58 -3.20
C THR A 34 8.40 -7.15 -3.47
N ILE A 35 8.63 -6.17 -4.37
CA ILE A 35 9.97 -5.64 -4.66
C ILE A 35 10.33 -4.62 -3.59
N ARG A 36 11.41 -4.90 -2.84
CA ARG A 36 11.91 -4.09 -1.73
C ARG A 36 13.01 -3.13 -2.14
N SER A 37 13.87 -3.57 -3.07
CA SER A 37 14.94 -2.72 -3.61
C SER A 37 15.44 -3.22 -4.96
N VAL A 38 15.97 -2.30 -5.76
CA VAL A 38 16.75 -2.60 -6.96
C VAL A 38 18.20 -2.21 -6.70
N ARG A 39 19.14 -3.16 -6.79
CA ARG A 39 20.57 -2.95 -6.56
C ARG A 39 21.29 -2.90 -7.90
N CYS A 40 22.07 -1.85 -8.12
CA CYS A 40 22.81 -1.66 -9.37
C CYS A 40 24.27 -2.10 -9.18
N GLU A 41 24.76 -3.02 -10.01
CA GLU A 41 26.16 -3.49 -10.00
C GLU A 41 26.65 -3.99 -8.63
N VAL A 42 25.83 -4.80 -7.95
CA VAL A 42 26.19 -5.42 -6.67
C VAL A 42 26.66 -6.84 -6.88
N THR A 43 25.77 -7.80 -7.12
CA THR A 43 26.17 -9.20 -7.32
C THR A 43 26.31 -9.52 -8.79
N ASP A 44 25.28 -9.22 -9.58
CA ASP A 44 25.33 -9.20 -11.05
C ASP A 44 25.18 -7.75 -11.55
N ASP A 45 24.87 -7.58 -12.83
CA ASP A 45 24.62 -6.27 -13.43
C ASP A 45 23.48 -5.53 -12.66
N ILE A 46 22.40 -6.24 -12.30
CA ILE A 46 21.31 -5.74 -11.45
C ILE A 46 20.80 -6.86 -10.53
N ASP A 47 20.56 -6.57 -9.24
CA ASP A 47 19.88 -7.49 -8.33
C ASP A 47 18.50 -6.92 -7.94
N ILE A 48 17.42 -7.69 -8.11
CA ILE A 48 16.07 -7.30 -7.66
C ILE A 48 15.76 -8.08 -6.40
N VAL A 49 15.65 -7.36 -5.28
CA VAL A 49 15.34 -7.97 -3.98
C VAL A 49 13.84 -7.94 -3.78
N SER A 50 13.25 -9.12 -3.64
CA SER A 50 11.84 -9.31 -3.37
C SER A 50 11.60 -10.12 -2.10
N ASP A 51 10.34 -10.22 -1.67
CA ASP A 51 9.95 -11.08 -0.55
C ASP A 51 10.33 -12.55 -0.83
N GLY A 52 11.33 -13.05 -0.10
CA GLY A 52 11.77 -14.44 -0.14
C GLY A 52 12.71 -14.84 -1.29
N TYR A 53 13.00 -13.95 -2.25
CA TYR A 53 13.95 -14.24 -3.33
C TYR A 53 14.72 -13.01 -3.84
N ILE A 54 15.86 -13.28 -4.48
CA ILE A 54 16.64 -12.29 -5.24
C ILE A 54 16.68 -12.75 -6.71
N ASP A 55 16.24 -11.89 -7.63
CA ASP A 55 16.46 -12.09 -9.07
C ASP A 55 17.82 -11.46 -9.44
N PHE A 56 18.80 -12.28 -9.83
CA PHE A 56 20.08 -11.82 -10.39
C PHE A 56 19.92 -11.61 -11.89
N VAL A 57 19.99 -10.36 -12.32
CA VAL A 57 19.72 -9.95 -13.70
C VAL A 57 21.02 -9.63 -14.40
N GLN A 58 21.30 -10.39 -15.44
CA GLN A 58 22.44 -10.19 -16.31
C GLN A 58 22.01 -9.54 -17.63
N VAL A 59 22.50 -8.33 -17.89
CA VAL A 59 22.13 -7.53 -19.06
C VAL A 59 23.20 -7.65 -20.14
N LYS A 60 22.81 -7.94 -21.38
CA LYS A 60 23.74 -8.11 -22.50
C LYS A 60 23.23 -7.42 -23.77
N SER A 61 23.85 -6.30 -24.11
CA SER A 61 23.73 -5.59 -25.40
C SER A 61 24.90 -6.01 -26.30
N THR A 62 24.64 -6.64 -27.44
CA THR A 62 25.69 -7.03 -28.40
C THR A 62 25.14 -6.98 -29.81
N ASP A 63 26.00 -6.75 -30.82
CA ASP A 63 25.67 -6.77 -32.26
C ASP A 63 25.33 -8.18 -32.82
N LYS A 64 24.86 -9.10 -31.97
CA LYS A 64 24.56 -10.48 -32.37
C LYS A 64 23.18 -10.55 -32.97
N SER A 65 23.05 -11.13 -34.17
CA SER A 65 21.74 -11.29 -34.81
C SER A 65 20.76 -12.16 -34.03
N ARG A 66 21.24 -13.18 -33.28
CA ARG A 66 20.47 -13.98 -32.29
C ARG A 66 21.34 -14.59 -31.20
N TRP A 67 20.78 -14.75 -30.01
CA TRP A 67 21.39 -15.48 -28.90
C TRP A 67 21.17 -17.00 -29.02
N ASN A 68 22.18 -17.79 -28.63
CA ASN A 68 22.15 -19.26 -28.67
C ASN A 68 23.00 -19.85 -27.54
N ILE A 69 22.87 -21.16 -27.30
CA ILE A 69 23.56 -21.87 -26.21
C ILE A 69 25.08 -21.62 -26.19
N SER A 70 25.75 -21.59 -27.35
CA SER A 70 27.20 -21.41 -27.41
C SER A 70 27.65 -20.07 -26.82
N HIS A 71 26.82 -19.03 -26.92
CA HIS A 71 27.10 -17.72 -26.35
C HIS A 71 27.03 -17.70 -24.82
N ILE A 72 26.21 -18.57 -24.22
CA ILE A 72 25.99 -18.61 -22.76
C ILE A 72 27.13 -19.36 -22.06
N VAL A 73 27.67 -20.39 -22.72
CA VAL A 73 28.77 -21.22 -22.19
C VAL A 73 30.16 -20.71 -22.59
N GLN A 74 30.24 -19.69 -23.44
CA GLN A 74 31.52 -19.15 -23.90
C GLN A 74 32.25 -18.42 -22.77
N ASN A 75 33.38 -18.97 -22.36
CA ASN A 75 34.28 -18.34 -21.40
C ASN A 75 34.98 -17.10 -21.99
N SER A 76 35.16 -16.09 -21.15
CA SER A 76 35.86 -14.85 -21.47
C SER A 76 37.37 -15.10 -21.65
N LYS A 77 38.04 -14.23 -22.43
CA LYS A 77 39.49 -14.24 -22.60
C LYS A 77 40.14 -13.13 -21.76
N GLY A 78 41.12 -13.50 -20.95
CA GLY A 78 41.90 -12.57 -20.14
C GLY A 78 43.17 -12.06 -20.84
N ALA A 79 44.05 -11.43 -20.06
CA ALA A 79 45.35 -10.97 -20.52
C ALA A 79 46.14 -12.12 -21.21
N GLY A 80 46.71 -11.84 -22.38
CA GLY A 80 47.41 -12.86 -23.18
C GLY A 80 46.49 -13.88 -23.88
N LYS A 81 45.19 -13.55 -24.07
CA LYS A 81 44.18 -14.40 -24.74
C LYS A 81 43.91 -15.76 -24.05
N LYS A 82 44.33 -15.93 -22.80
CA LYS A 82 44.04 -17.14 -22.02
C LYS A 82 42.56 -17.16 -21.66
N THR A 83 41.92 -18.31 -21.86
CA THR A 83 40.54 -18.53 -21.43
C THR A 83 40.47 -18.51 -19.91
N ILE A 84 39.58 -17.67 -19.37
CA ILE A 84 39.32 -17.63 -17.93
C ILE A 84 38.28 -18.72 -17.63
N PRO A 85 38.60 -19.74 -16.82
CA PRO A 85 37.65 -20.79 -16.50
C PRO A 85 36.43 -20.22 -15.77
N TYR A 86 35.27 -20.84 -15.99
CA TYR A 86 34.00 -20.51 -15.33
C TYR A 86 33.60 -19.02 -15.42
N SER A 87 33.92 -18.38 -16.55
CA SER A 87 33.68 -16.94 -16.77
C SER A 87 32.60 -16.64 -17.79
N SER A 88 31.88 -17.68 -18.24
CA SER A 88 30.74 -17.53 -19.14
C SER A 88 29.51 -16.98 -18.40
N ILE A 89 28.50 -16.55 -19.16
CA ILE A 89 27.20 -16.07 -18.66
C ILE A 89 26.59 -17.10 -17.69
N LEU A 90 26.51 -18.38 -18.11
CA LEU A 90 25.96 -19.45 -17.28
C LEU A 90 26.72 -19.59 -15.96
N HIS A 91 28.05 -19.70 -16.02
CA HIS A 91 28.86 -19.94 -14.82
C HIS A 91 28.74 -18.80 -13.82
N LYS A 92 28.82 -17.54 -14.30
CA LYS A 92 28.67 -16.36 -13.45
C LYS A 92 27.30 -16.31 -12.79
N SER A 93 26.24 -16.54 -13.57
CA SER A 93 24.87 -16.55 -13.06
C SER A 93 24.67 -17.64 -12.00
N MET A 94 25.13 -18.88 -12.26
CA MET A 94 25.07 -19.97 -11.27
C MET A 94 25.86 -19.67 -9.99
N GLN A 95 26.96 -18.92 -10.09
CA GLN A 95 27.82 -18.54 -8.97
C GLN A 95 27.28 -17.36 -8.14
N CYS A 96 26.17 -16.74 -8.54
CA CYS A 96 25.50 -15.73 -7.72
C CYS A 96 24.93 -16.39 -6.46
N GLU A 97 25.53 -16.09 -5.32
CA GLU A 97 25.07 -16.52 -4.01
C GLU A 97 24.19 -15.42 -3.38
N SER A 98 23.21 -15.83 -2.58
CA SER A 98 22.37 -14.97 -1.75
C SER A 98 22.63 -15.33 -0.29
N ASP A 99 22.27 -14.45 0.63
CA ASP A 99 22.19 -14.83 2.03
C ASP A 99 21.20 -16.00 2.21
N ALA A 100 21.45 -16.86 3.21
CA ALA A 100 20.69 -18.09 3.47
C ALA A 100 19.15 -17.88 3.62
N THR A 101 18.72 -16.63 3.76
CA THR A 101 17.33 -16.18 3.88
C THR A 101 16.56 -16.12 2.55
N PHE A 102 17.23 -16.08 1.39
CA PHE A 102 16.57 -15.83 0.10
C PHE A 102 16.81 -16.95 -0.91
N SER A 103 15.76 -17.32 -1.65
CA SER A 103 15.88 -18.18 -2.84
C SER A 103 16.45 -17.41 -4.04
N HIS A 104 17.10 -18.12 -4.97
CA HIS A 104 17.71 -17.52 -6.17
C HIS A 104 16.81 -17.65 -7.38
N ARG A 105 16.80 -16.60 -8.19
CA ARG A 105 16.27 -16.62 -9.55
C ARG A 105 17.26 -15.91 -10.46
N TYR A 106 17.25 -16.30 -11.72
CA TYR A 106 18.21 -15.78 -12.70
C TYR A 106 17.44 -15.15 -13.85
N SER A 107 17.87 -13.97 -14.30
CA SER A 107 17.32 -13.33 -15.48
C SER A 107 18.42 -12.98 -16.44
N ILE A 108 18.24 -13.28 -17.72
CA ILE A 108 19.10 -12.77 -18.78
C ILE A 108 18.28 -11.81 -19.63
N VAL A 109 18.77 -10.58 -19.78
CA VAL A 109 18.10 -9.52 -20.51
C VAL A 109 18.92 -9.13 -21.73
N THR A 110 18.33 -9.18 -22.92
CA THR A 110 19.02 -8.85 -24.17
C THR A 110 18.21 -7.94 -25.08
N GLU A 111 18.89 -7.24 -25.98
CA GLU A 111 18.21 -6.49 -27.05
C GLU A 111 17.73 -7.43 -28.16
N GLU A 112 18.58 -8.40 -28.49
CA GLU A 112 18.39 -9.28 -29.62
C GLU A 112 17.69 -10.57 -29.21
N LYS A 113 16.92 -11.14 -30.15
CA LYS A 113 16.11 -12.33 -29.89
C LYS A 113 16.97 -13.57 -29.68
N VAL A 114 16.40 -14.55 -28.98
CA VAL A 114 17.00 -15.88 -28.88
C VAL A 114 16.64 -16.76 -30.08
N ASN A 115 17.44 -17.81 -30.29
CA ASN A 115 17.09 -18.88 -31.23
C ASN A 115 16.22 -19.95 -30.55
N LYS A 116 15.74 -20.92 -31.35
CA LYS A 116 14.89 -22.03 -30.89
C LYS A 116 15.45 -22.81 -29.70
N THR A 117 16.79 -22.91 -29.59
CA THR A 117 17.42 -23.67 -28.51
C THR A 117 17.26 -23.04 -27.12
N LEU A 118 16.87 -21.75 -27.05
CA LEU A 118 16.70 -21.02 -25.80
C LEU A 118 15.25 -20.54 -25.56
N GLU A 119 14.33 -20.84 -26.49
CA GLU A 119 12.92 -20.40 -26.39
C GLU A 119 12.24 -20.88 -25.10
N TYR A 120 12.68 -22.02 -24.55
CA TYR A 120 12.20 -22.51 -23.24
C TYR A 120 12.39 -21.48 -22.11
N LEU A 121 13.49 -20.71 -22.14
CA LEU A 121 13.78 -19.70 -21.11
C LEU A 121 12.93 -18.43 -21.24
N LEU A 122 12.33 -18.17 -22.41
CA LEU A 122 11.36 -17.07 -22.59
C LEU A 122 10.02 -17.34 -21.88
N ILE A 123 9.74 -18.61 -21.57
CA ILE A 123 8.51 -18.99 -20.87
C ILE A 123 8.70 -18.70 -19.39
N SER A 124 7.77 -17.96 -18.78
CA SER A 124 7.79 -17.72 -17.32
C SER A 124 7.80 -19.05 -16.54
N PRO A 125 8.58 -19.17 -15.44
CA PRO A 125 8.68 -20.41 -14.66
C PRO A 125 7.34 -21.07 -14.33
N ASN A 126 6.34 -20.27 -13.93
CA ASN A 126 5.01 -20.77 -13.56
C ASN A 126 4.21 -21.35 -14.74
N ALA A 127 4.58 -21.02 -15.98
CA ALA A 127 3.90 -21.47 -17.20
C ALA A 127 4.65 -22.59 -17.94
N ARG A 128 5.77 -23.09 -17.39
CA ARG A 128 6.63 -24.11 -18.04
C ARG A 128 6.10 -25.54 -17.95
N ARG A 129 5.14 -25.81 -17.07
CA ARG A 129 4.60 -27.16 -16.88
C ARG A 129 4.13 -27.74 -18.22
N ASN A 130 4.63 -28.94 -18.56
CA ASN A 130 4.36 -29.66 -19.81
C ASN A 130 4.84 -28.96 -21.11
N LYS A 131 5.73 -27.97 -21.03
CA LYS A 131 6.32 -27.35 -22.23
C LYS A 131 7.55 -28.14 -22.71
N PRO A 132 7.73 -28.32 -24.04
CA PRO A 132 8.88 -29.02 -24.58
C PRO A 132 10.18 -28.18 -24.49
N GLY A 133 11.33 -28.83 -24.65
CA GLY A 133 12.64 -28.16 -24.75
C GLY A 133 13.48 -28.11 -23.46
N ARG A 134 12.89 -28.42 -22.28
CA ARG A 134 13.62 -28.44 -21.00
C ARG A 134 14.81 -29.41 -21.02
N GLN A 135 14.55 -30.69 -21.30
CA GLN A 135 15.57 -31.73 -21.21
C GLN A 135 16.66 -31.56 -22.27
N GLU A 136 16.27 -31.20 -23.49
CA GLU A 136 17.22 -30.91 -24.58
C GLU A 136 18.20 -29.78 -24.21
N LEU A 137 17.70 -28.73 -23.55
CA LEU A 137 18.51 -27.61 -23.07
C LEU A 137 19.46 -28.04 -21.94
N ILE A 138 18.98 -28.84 -20.97
CA ILE A 138 19.81 -29.42 -19.90
C ILE A 138 20.95 -30.24 -20.52
N ASP A 139 20.63 -31.15 -21.43
CA ASP A 139 21.58 -32.08 -22.02
C ASP A 139 22.67 -31.36 -22.83
N ASP A 140 22.31 -30.37 -23.65
CA ASP A 140 23.29 -29.60 -24.44
C ASP A 140 24.17 -28.71 -23.54
N LEU A 141 23.60 -28.06 -22.53
CA LEU A 141 24.38 -27.25 -21.59
C LEU A 141 25.35 -28.12 -20.78
N ASN A 142 24.88 -29.23 -20.20
CA ASN A 142 25.73 -30.17 -19.45
C ASN A 142 26.84 -30.77 -20.30
N LYS A 143 26.56 -31.11 -21.57
CA LYS A 143 27.58 -31.58 -22.50
C LYS A 143 28.69 -30.55 -22.72
N ARG A 144 28.35 -29.26 -22.73
CA ARG A 144 29.30 -28.16 -22.99
C ARG A 144 30.04 -27.70 -21.73
N THR A 145 29.45 -27.87 -20.56
CA THR A 145 30.00 -27.43 -19.27
C THR A 145 30.60 -28.58 -18.47
N ALA A 146 30.56 -29.81 -19.00
CA ALA A 146 30.99 -31.03 -18.34
C ALA A 146 30.24 -31.29 -17.01
N ASN A 147 28.91 -31.14 -17.02
CA ASN A 147 28.04 -31.28 -15.86
C ASN A 147 28.47 -30.39 -14.68
N TYR A 148 28.73 -29.11 -14.98
CA TYR A 148 29.19 -28.16 -13.97
C TYR A 148 28.23 -28.08 -12.77
N LEU A 149 28.83 -28.00 -11.58
CA LEU A 149 28.16 -27.85 -10.29
C LEU A 149 28.86 -26.72 -9.51
N THR A 150 28.10 -25.84 -8.88
CA THR A 150 28.68 -24.81 -7.99
C THR A 150 29.19 -25.42 -6.70
N ALA A 151 29.98 -24.66 -5.93
CA ALA A 151 30.40 -25.08 -4.59
C ALA A 151 29.21 -25.26 -3.64
N SER A 152 28.13 -24.51 -3.85
CA SER A 152 26.85 -24.59 -3.14
C SER A 152 25.93 -25.71 -3.62
N GLY A 153 26.33 -26.49 -4.64
CA GLY A 153 25.56 -27.63 -5.14
C GLY A 153 24.47 -27.30 -6.16
N VAL A 154 24.46 -26.10 -6.73
CA VAL A 154 23.50 -25.71 -7.79
C VAL A 154 23.93 -26.36 -9.11
N SER A 155 23.04 -27.17 -9.67
CA SER A 155 23.24 -27.83 -10.97
C SER A 155 22.70 -26.99 -12.13
N VAL A 156 23.06 -27.36 -13.37
CA VAL A 156 22.50 -26.75 -14.59
C VAL A 156 20.97 -26.91 -14.66
N ALA A 157 20.43 -28.02 -14.14
CA ALA A 157 18.98 -28.25 -14.12
C ALA A 157 18.28 -27.28 -13.17
N ASP A 158 18.84 -27.08 -11.97
CA ASP A 158 18.32 -26.13 -10.98
C ASP A 158 18.35 -24.70 -11.54
N TRP A 159 19.45 -24.33 -12.21
CA TRP A 159 19.56 -23.04 -12.88
C TRP A 159 18.50 -22.86 -13.96
N ILE A 160 18.27 -23.85 -14.84
CA ILE A 160 17.25 -23.76 -15.90
C ILE A 160 15.85 -23.57 -15.32
N ASP A 161 15.53 -24.25 -14.21
CA ASP A 161 14.22 -24.14 -13.60
C ASP A 161 13.99 -22.75 -12.95
N ALA A 162 15.05 -22.13 -12.43
CA ALA A 162 15.03 -20.81 -11.82
C ALA A 162 15.29 -19.64 -12.80
N ALA A 163 15.86 -19.90 -13.97
CA ALA A 163 16.27 -18.87 -14.93
C ALA A 163 15.13 -18.45 -15.85
N LYS A 164 15.09 -17.17 -16.26
CA LYS A 164 14.22 -16.62 -17.31
C LYS A 164 15.02 -15.77 -18.30
N TRP A 165 14.47 -15.57 -19.48
CA TRP A 165 15.05 -14.71 -20.51
C TRP A 165 14.04 -13.64 -20.93
N GLU A 166 14.47 -12.38 -20.94
CA GLU A 166 13.67 -11.23 -21.34
C GLU A 166 14.36 -10.52 -22.51
N VAL A 167 13.57 -10.06 -23.47
CA VAL A 167 14.08 -9.37 -24.68
C VAL A 167 13.41 -8.02 -24.78
N PHE A 168 14.21 -6.96 -24.81
CA PHE A 168 13.75 -5.57 -25.05
C PHE A 168 14.45 -5.03 -26.29
N SER A 169 13.75 -4.95 -27.42
CA SER A 169 14.36 -4.71 -28.72
C SER A 169 14.87 -3.27 -28.92
N SER A 170 14.65 -2.37 -27.96
CA SER A 170 15.22 -1.01 -27.98
C SER A 170 15.19 -0.34 -26.60
N LEU A 171 16.04 0.67 -26.41
CA LEU A 171 15.95 1.60 -25.28
C LEU A 171 14.58 2.28 -25.19
N ARG A 172 13.98 2.62 -26.34
CA ARG A 172 12.67 3.27 -26.40
C ARG A 172 11.55 2.36 -25.87
N GLU A 173 11.65 1.06 -26.05
CA GLU A 173 10.69 0.11 -25.48
C GLU A 173 10.72 0.15 -23.95
N LEU A 174 11.92 0.11 -23.34
CA LEU A 174 12.10 0.22 -21.89
C LEU A 174 11.57 1.53 -21.34
N GLU A 175 11.88 2.64 -22.02
CA GLU A 175 11.37 3.97 -21.67
C GLU A 175 9.83 4.03 -21.69
N LEU A 176 9.20 3.55 -22.76
CA LEU A 176 7.74 3.55 -22.87
C LEU A 176 7.08 2.66 -21.82
N LEU A 177 7.68 1.50 -21.51
CA LEU A 177 7.22 0.62 -20.43
C LEU A 177 7.37 1.29 -19.05
N GLY A 178 8.48 1.98 -18.82
CA GLY A 178 8.73 2.74 -17.60
C GLY A 178 7.75 3.90 -17.41
N ILE A 179 7.55 4.71 -18.45
CA ILE A 179 6.56 5.80 -18.48
C ILE A 179 5.15 5.27 -18.24
N LYS A 180 4.80 4.14 -18.86
CA LYS A 180 3.51 3.48 -18.61
C LYS A 180 3.36 3.09 -17.14
N ASN A 181 4.38 2.50 -16.53
CA ASN A 181 4.37 2.15 -15.10
C ASN A 181 4.22 3.40 -14.23
N ILE A 182 4.91 4.49 -14.54
CA ILE A 182 4.81 5.78 -13.83
C ILE A 182 3.38 6.32 -13.87
N ARG A 183 2.74 6.34 -15.04
CA ARG A 183 1.35 6.82 -15.19
C ARG A 183 0.38 5.98 -14.39
N LEU A 184 0.49 4.66 -14.55
CA LEU A 184 -0.35 3.73 -13.83
C LEU A 184 -0.11 3.86 -12.33
N ALA A 185 1.13 3.98 -11.85
CA ALA A 185 1.43 4.21 -10.45
C ALA A 185 0.87 5.53 -9.92
N SER A 186 0.98 6.63 -10.67
CA SER A 186 0.41 7.93 -10.29
C SER A 186 -1.11 7.85 -10.10
N GLN A 187 -1.79 7.18 -11.04
CA GLN A 187 -3.23 6.96 -10.96
C GLN A 187 -3.61 5.99 -9.84
N ASP A 188 -2.97 4.82 -9.80
CA ASP A 188 -3.27 3.71 -8.90
C ASP A 188 -2.93 4.07 -7.45
N LEU A 189 -1.81 4.74 -7.19
CA LEU A 189 -1.30 5.03 -5.85
C LEU A 189 -1.65 6.42 -5.34
N HIS A 190 -2.00 7.37 -6.19
CA HIS A 190 -2.25 8.74 -5.73
C HIS A 190 -3.53 9.33 -6.30
N GLY A 191 -4.23 8.61 -7.18
CA GLY A 191 -5.47 9.08 -7.80
C GLY A 191 -5.19 10.21 -8.77
N VAL A 192 -4.00 10.26 -9.37
CA VAL A 192 -3.57 11.41 -10.19
C VAL A 192 -3.38 10.96 -11.62
N ILE A 193 -4.02 11.67 -12.53
CA ILE A 193 -3.62 11.63 -13.93
C ILE A 193 -2.60 12.75 -14.06
N LEU A 194 -1.36 12.38 -14.41
CA LEU A 194 -0.30 13.36 -14.63
C LEU A 194 -0.74 14.37 -15.69
N SER A 195 -0.42 15.64 -15.47
CA SER A 195 -0.91 16.77 -16.27
C SER A 195 -0.47 16.70 -17.75
N SER A 196 0.67 16.10 -18.03
CA SER A 196 1.25 16.00 -19.37
C SER A 196 2.23 14.84 -19.52
N GLU A 197 2.51 14.48 -20.77
CA GLU A 197 3.51 13.46 -21.12
C GLU A 197 4.91 13.85 -20.60
N THR A 198 5.26 15.13 -20.69
CA THR A 198 6.56 15.67 -20.25
C THR A 198 6.83 15.45 -18.77
N VAL A 199 5.79 15.47 -17.92
CA VAL A 199 5.95 15.17 -16.49
C VAL A 199 6.31 13.71 -16.27
N ALA A 200 5.66 12.80 -16.99
CA ALA A 200 5.99 11.38 -16.89
C ALA A 200 7.41 11.07 -17.42
N GLU A 201 7.83 11.78 -18.49
CA GLU A 201 9.20 11.71 -19.03
C GLU A 201 10.24 12.27 -18.04
N ASP A 202 9.97 13.41 -17.38
CA ASP A 202 10.88 13.96 -16.36
C ASP A 202 11.06 13.00 -15.18
N ILE A 203 9.96 12.39 -14.71
CA ILE A 203 10.02 11.37 -13.65
C ILE A 203 10.88 10.19 -14.10
N TRP A 204 10.68 9.69 -15.32
CA TRP A 204 11.50 8.62 -15.88
C TRP A 204 12.99 8.99 -15.93
N CYS A 205 13.32 10.17 -16.49
CA CYS A 205 14.69 10.66 -16.59
C CYS A 205 15.37 10.79 -15.23
N ARG A 206 14.65 11.24 -14.20
CA ARG A 206 15.19 11.33 -12.82
C ARG A 206 15.40 9.97 -12.18
N MET A 207 14.51 9.00 -12.43
CA MET A 207 14.71 7.62 -11.97
C MET A 207 15.95 7.01 -12.65
N LEU A 208 16.11 7.23 -13.95
CA LEU A 208 17.26 6.79 -14.72
C LEU A 208 18.56 7.40 -14.17
N ASP A 209 18.62 8.72 -14.00
CA ASP A 209 19.79 9.41 -13.41
C ASP A 209 20.12 8.86 -12.01
N THR A 210 19.10 8.56 -11.20
CA THR A 210 19.30 8.00 -9.85
C THR A 210 19.94 6.61 -9.91
N VAL A 211 19.45 5.71 -10.77
CA VAL A 211 20.02 4.36 -10.87
C VAL A 211 21.42 4.37 -11.49
N THR A 212 21.68 5.24 -12.46
CA THR A 212 23.01 5.44 -13.06
C THR A 212 24.01 5.87 -11.99
N ARG A 213 23.69 6.91 -11.19
CA ARG A 213 24.57 7.37 -10.10
C ARG A 213 24.84 6.27 -9.07
N LYS A 214 23.82 5.46 -8.73
CA LYS A 214 23.99 4.31 -7.82
C LYS A 214 24.90 3.23 -8.42
N GLY A 215 24.78 2.97 -9.72
CA GLY A 215 25.67 2.10 -10.48
C GLY A 215 27.14 2.55 -10.44
N GLU A 216 27.41 3.86 -10.48
CA GLU A 216 28.78 4.40 -10.51
C GLU A 216 29.58 4.24 -9.20
N HIS A 217 28.91 4.03 -8.05
CA HIS A 217 29.61 3.93 -6.77
C HIS A 217 30.55 2.70 -6.71
N SER A 218 31.80 2.92 -6.29
CA SER A 218 32.76 1.83 -6.13
C SER A 218 32.43 0.95 -4.92
N ARG A 219 32.27 -0.37 -5.14
CA ARG A 219 32.08 -1.37 -4.08
C ARG A 219 33.23 -1.48 -3.07
N ARG A 220 34.39 -0.88 -3.35
CA ARG A 220 35.52 -0.83 -2.40
C ARG A 220 35.33 0.22 -1.32
N ILE A 221 34.51 1.23 -1.60
CA ILE A 221 34.33 2.43 -0.76
C ILE A 221 32.90 2.46 -0.21
N HIS A 222 31.93 2.07 -1.04
CA HIS A 222 30.51 2.12 -0.76
C HIS A 222 29.95 0.74 -0.43
N SER A 223 28.90 0.75 0.38
CA SER A 223 28.12 -0.43 0.77
C SER A 223 27.17 -0.88 -0.34
N VAL A 224 26.51 -2.03 -0.12
CA VAL A 224 25.41 -2.52 -0.96
C VAL A 224 24.25 -1.53 -0.96
N ASP A 225 23.95 -0.95 0.20
CA ASP A 225 22.81 -0.03 0.38
C ASP A 225 23.01 1.27 -0.40
N ASP A 226 24.24 1.79 -0.46
CA ASP A 226 24.58 2.97 -1.27
C ASP A 226 24.26 2.75 -2.76
N LYS A 227 24.46 1.52 -3.25
CA LYS A 227 24.19 1.08 -4.62
C LYS A 227 22.76 0.56 -4.83
N SER A 228 21.89 0.68 -3.83
CA SER A 228 20.51 0.19 -3.85
C SER A 228 19.50 1.32 -3.87
N TYR A 229 18.49 1.25 -4.72
CA TYR A 229 17.32 2.11 -4.64
C TYR A 229 16.23 1.35 -3.87
N PHE A 230 15.93 1.81 -2.66
CA PHE A 230 14.90 1.22 -1.81
C PHE A 230 13.50 1.71 -2.18
N ARG A 231 12.52 0.84 -1.95
CA ARG A 231 11.10 1.12 -2.19
C ARG A 231 10.59 2.32 -1.38
N SER A 232 10.95 2.41 -0.10
CA SER A 232 10.54 3.50 0.79
C SER A 232 10.90 4.86 0.21
N ASP A 233 12.17 5.00 -0.18
CA ASP A 233 12.73 6.24 -0.71
C ASP A 233 12.08 6.60 -2.05
N LEU A 234 11.87 5.57 -2.89
CA LEU A 234 11.20 5.72 -4.19
C LEU A 234 9.77 6.25 -4.02
N LEU A 235 8.99 5.67 -3.10
CA LEU A 235 7.59 6.05 -2.90
C LEU A 235 7.46 7.45 -2.29
N GLU A 236 8.31 7.79 -1.34
CA GLU A 236 8.35 9.14 -0.77
C GLU A 236 8.68 10.17 -1.85
N TRP A 237 9.76 9.94 -2.61
CA TRP A 237 10.16 10.81 -3.70
C TRP A 237 9.08 10.91 -4.79
N PHE A 238 8.47 9.79 -5.18
CA PHE A 238 7.45 9.75 -6.22
C PHE A 238 6.19 10.49 -5.80
N LYS A 239 5.74 10.31 -4.54
CA LYS A 239 4.60 11.04 -3.97
C LYS A 239 4.81 12.55 -4.07
N GLN A 240 5.99 13.06 -3.71
CA GLN A 240 6.31 14.49 -3.83
C GLN A 240 6.17 15.00 -5.28
N ARG A 241 6.70 14.25 -6.26
CA ARG A 241 6.60 14.64 -7.68
C ARG A 241 5.15 14.67 -8.17
N VAL A 242 4.35 13.71 -7.73
CA VAL A 242 2.92 13.64 -8.09
C VAL A 242 2.13 14.77 -7.43
N GLU A 243 2.41 15.11 -6.17
CA GLU A 243 1.77 16.21 -5.45
C GLU A 243 2.13 17.58 -6.07
N GLU A 244 3.39 17.78 -6.47
CA GLU A 244 3.84 18.97 -7.20
C GLU A 244 3.09 19.16 -8.52
N ASP A 245 2.87 18.08 -9.28
CA ASP A 245 2.06 18.12 -10.50
C ASP A 245 0.58 18.40 -10.20
N GLN A 246 0.02 17.76 -9.17
CA GLN A 246 -1.38 17.94 -8.76
C GLN A 246 -1.73 19.37 -8.38
N THR A 247 -0.85 20.08 -7.67
CA THR A 247 -1.10 21.49 -7.32
C THR A 247 -1.38 22.36 -8.55
N ARG A 248 -1.02 21.88 -9.75
CA ARG A 248 -1.21 22.56 -11.02
C ARG A 248 -2.39 22.04 -11.85
N SER A 249 -2.98 20.87 -11.55
CA SER A 249 -3.90 20.18 -12.50
C SER A 249 -5.16 19.52 -11.92
N GLY A 250 -5.42 19.61 -10.61
CA GLY A 250 -6.69 19.15 -10.00
C GLY A 250 -6.73 17.66 -9.61
N ARG A 251 -7.71 17.27 -8.76
CA ARG A 251 -7.72 15.99 -8.01
C ARG A 251 -8.84 15.02 -8.44
N LYS A 252 -8.63 13.71 -8.22
CA LYS A 252 -9.70 12.68 -8.17
C LYS A 252 -10.34 12.58 -6.77
N ILE A 253 -11.48 11.87 -6.71
CA ILE A 253 -12.49 11.92 -5.64
C ILE A 253 -11.99 11.59 -4.22
N TYR A 254 -11.13 10.59 -4.05
CA TYR A 254 -10.67 10.17 -2.71
C TYR A 254 -9.24 10.61 -2.35
N VAL A 255 -8.68 11.53 -3.12
CA VAL A 255 -7.43 12.21 -2.72
C VAL A 255 -7.71 13.01 -1.44
N LYS A 256 -6.75 13.05 -0.51
CA LYS A 256 -6.85 13.73 0.79
C LYS A 256 -7.61 15.07 0.65
N ARG A 257 -8.82 15.15 1.23
CA ARG A 257 -9.60 16.39 1.26
C ARG A 257 -8.97 17.29 2.34
N ASP A 258 -8.70 18.54 2.00
CA ASP A 258 -8.20 19.52 2.95
C ASP A 258 -9.39 20.11 3.73
N LEU A 259 -10.03 19.28 4.56
CA LEU A 259 -11.16 19.67 5.40
C LEU A 259 -10.67 19.94 6.83
N PRO A 260 -11.25 20.94 7.53
CA PRO A 260 -10.85 21.28 8.89
C PRO A 260 -11.00 20.11 9.87
N HIS A 261 -10.03 19.93 10.75
CA HIS A 261 -10.13 18.97 11.86
C HIS A 261 -11.35 19.23 12.73
N ILE A 262 -12.25 18.25 12.84
CA ILE A 262 -13.44 18.36 13.70
C ILE A 262 -13.03 18.15 15.16
N LEU A 263 -12.23 17.11 15.39
CA LEU A 263 -11.63 16.77 16.67
C LEU A 263 -10.11 16.69 16.49
N THR A 264 -9.37 16.94 17.55
CA THR A 264 -7.91 16.85 17.59
C THR A 264 -7.44 15.94 18.72
N PRO A 265 -6.25 15.32 18.62
CA PRO A 265 -5.65 14.61 19.75
C PRO A 265 -5.49 15.56 20.94
N PHE A 266 -5.96 15.14 22.11
CA PHE A 266 -5.76 15.90 23.34
C PHE A 266 -4.31 15.83 23.83
N ARG A 267 -3.73 14.62 23.80
CA ARG A 267 -2.32 14.30 24.10
C ARG A 267 -1.83 13.17 23.20
N ALA A 268 -0.59 12.73 23.39
CA ALA A 268 -0.05 11.54 22.72
C ALA A 268 -0.93 10.29 22.97
N PRO A 269 -0.83 9.25 22.12
CA PRO A 269 -1.52 7.99 22.33
C PRO A 269 -1.26 7.43 23.74
N MET A 270 -2.29 6.84 24.35
CA MET A 270 -2.20 6.25 25.67
C MET A 270 -1.26 5.05 25.68
N ALA A 271 -0.48 4.91 26.76
CA ALA A 271 0.31 3.72 26.99
C ALA A 271 -0.63 2.50 27.08
N SER A 272 -0.23 1.41 26.45
CA SER A 272 -0.97 0.16 26.48
C SER A 272 -0.06 -0.97 26.94
N VAL A 273 -0.63 -1.91 27.69
CA VAL A 273 0.05 -3.14 28.11
C VAL A 273 0.16 -4.12 26.92
N CYS A 274 -0.60 -3.90 25.84
CA CYS A 274 -0.63 -4.73 24.65
C CYS A 274 -0.56 -3.88 23.39
N ASP A 275 0.40 -4.17 22.49
CA ASP A 275 0.58 -3.44 21.22
C ASP A 275 -0.65 -3.49 20.29
N LYS A 276 -1.54 -4.47 20.51
CA LYS A 276 -2.81 -4.65 19.78
C LYS A 276 -3.98 -3.89 20.38
N ARG A 277 -3.81 -3.19 21.51
CA ARG A 277 -4.78 -2.24 22.05
C ARG A 277 -4.17 -0.85 22.01
N LYS A 278 -4.82 0.10 21.34
CA LYS A 278 -4.34 1.49 21.28
C LYS A 278 -5.45 2.42 21.74
N GLY A 279 -5.11 3.34 22.64
CA GLY A 279 -6.03 4.37 23.13
C GLY A 279 -5.61 5.75 22.65
N GLN A 280 -6.57 6.56 22.21
CA GLN A 280 -6.32 7.96 21.88
C GLN A 280 -7.48 8.82 22.35
N VAL A 281 -7.17 9.85 23.14
CA VAL A 281 -8.15 10.86 23.54
C VAL A 281 -8.28 11.89 22.44
N LEU A 282 -9.51 12.16 22.02
CA LEU A 282 -9.87 13.21 21.09
C LEU A 282 -10.64 14.29 21.82
N HIS A 283 -10.48 15.54 21.41
CA HIS A 283 -11.26 16.65 21.96
C HIS A 283 -11.47 17.74 20.93
N GLN A 284 -12.28 18.72 21.30
CA GLN A 284 -12.30 20.02 20.63
C GLN A 284 -11.94 21.09 21.65
N GLN A 285 -11.16 22.08 21.21
CA GLN A 285 -10.68 23.18 22.04
C GLN A 285 -11.79 24.19 22.36
N TYR A 286 -11.59 24.93 23.44
CA TYR A 286 -12.40 26.09 23.78
C TYR A 286 -11.97 27.31 22.94
N SER A 287 -12.92 28.19 22.66
CA SER A 287 -12.66 29.51 22.07
C SER A 287 -13.33 30.56 22.94
N LEU A 288 -12.55 31.50 23.46
CA LEU A 288 -13.04 32.53 24.40
C LEU A 288 -13.83 31.92 25.58
N LYS A 289 -13.30 30.83 26.17
CA LYS A 289 -13.94 30.04 27.25
C LYS A 289 -15.24 29.33 26.87
N GLN A 290 -15.62 29.29 25.60
CA GLN A 290 -16.81 28.57 25.13
C GLN A 290 -16.41 27.31 24.38
N TYR A 291 -17.08 26.20 24.68
CA TYR A 291 -16.84 24.97 23.94
C TYR A 291 -17.32 25.15 22.50
N ARG A 292 -16.50 24.73 21.52
CA ARG A 292 -16.76 25.01 20.10
C ARG A 292 -17.79 24.05 19.47
N TYR A 293 -18.96 23.91 20.08
CA TYR A 293 -20.07 23.10 19.53
C TYR A 293 -20.40 23.45 18.06
N LYS A 294 -20.46 24.75 17.75
CA LYS A 294 -20.74 25.24 16.39
C LYS A 294 -19.67 24.83 15.38
N HIS A 295 -18.40 24.73 15.81
CA HIS A 295 -17.33 24.24 14.93
C HIS A 295 -17.59 22.78 14.56
N ILE A 296 -17.99 21.96 15.52
CA ILE A 296 -18.30 20.55 15.26
C ILE A 296 -19.49 20.45 14.30
N ALA A 297 -20.63 21.08 14.65
CA ALA A 297 -21.84 21.05 13.85
C ALA A 297 -21.62 21.53 12.40
N ASN A 298 -20.88 22.62 12.20
CA ASN A 298 -20.60 23.15 10.86
C ASN A 298 -19.71 22.23 10.01
N ASN A 299 -18.73 21.57 10.63
CA ASN A 299 -17.79 20.74 9.88
C ASN A 299 -18.28 19.30 9.68
N VAL A 300 -19.20 18.79 10.51
CA VAL A 300 -19.91 17.52 10.28
C VAL A 300 -20.59 17.52 8.90
N CYS A 301 -21.23 18.65 8.53
CA CYS A 301 -21.92 18.78 7.24
C CYS A 301 -20.99 18.63 6.02
N GLN A 302 -19.67 18.87 6.17
CA GLN A 302 -18.71 18.80 5.06
C GLN A 302 -18.31 17.37 4.68
N TRP A 303 -18.69 16.38 5.49
CA TRP A 303 -18.37 14.96 5.27
C TRP A 303 -19.57 14.14 4.81
N LEU A 304 -20.77 14.73 4.73
CA LEU A 304 -22.00 13.97 4.45
C LEU A 304 -22.00 13.33 3.07
N ASP A 305 -21.42 13.98 2.07
CA ASP A 305 -21.26 13.42 0.73
C ASP A 305 -20.47 12.11 0.76
N GLU A 306 -19.35 12.07 1.48
CA GLU A 306 -18.48 10.90 1.56
C GLU A 306 -19.08 9.75 2.39
N VAL A 307 -19.90 10.08 3.40
CA VAL A 307 -20.56 9.10 4.27
C VAL A 307 -21.83 8.52 3.63
N PHE A 308 -22.59 9.33 2.89
CA PHE A 308 -23.94 8.97 2.43
C PHE A 308 -24.09 8.80 0.92
N LEU A 309 -23.04 9.04 0.12
CA LEU A 309 -23.05 8.77 -1.32
C LEU A 309 -22.02 7.72 -1.70
N ARG A 310 -22.32 6.96 -2.76
CA ARG A 310 -21.36 6.01 -3.33
C ARG A 310 -20.26 6.75 -4.10
N PRO A 311 -19.06 6.16 -4.22
CA PRO A 311 -17.98 6.67 -5.07
C PRO A 311 -18.41 7.23 -6.43
N LYS A 312 -19.18 6.44 -7.18
CA LYS A 312 -19.70 6.82 -8.49
C LYS A 312 -20.64 8.03 -8.46
N GLU A 313 -21.36 8.22 -7.36
CA GLU A 313 -22.29 9.34 -7.18
C GLU A 313 -21.53 10.63 -6.85
N ILE A 314 -20.41 10.53 -6.14
CA ILE A 314 -19.51 11.66 -5.90
C ILE A 314 -18.78 12.03 -7.20
N SER A 315 -18.26 11.04 -7.93
CA SER A 315 -17.41 11.22 -9.13
C SER A 315 -18.14 11.76 -10.37
N ASP A 316 -19.34 11.28 -10.64
CA ASP A 316 -19.93 11.45 -11.97
C ASP A 316 -20.64 12.81 -12.07
N ILE A 317 -19.94 13.81 -12.60
CA ILE A 317 -20.56 15.06 -13.08
C ILE A 317 -21.46 14.80 -14.30
N HIS A 318 -21.28 13.67 -15.01
CA HIS A 318 -21.86 13.44 -16.33
C HIS A 318 -23.14 12.57 -16.36
N LYS A 319 -23.55 11.91 -15.26
CA LYS A 319 -24.70 10.98 -15.27
C LYS A 319 -25.84 11.32 -14.31
N LEU A 320 -25.55 12.01 -13.21
CA LEU A 320 -26.57 12.54 -12.30
C LEU A 320 -26.50 14.05 -12.38
N THR A 321 -27.65 14.71 -12.52
CA THR A 321 -27.68 16.16 -12.36
C THR A 321 -27.29 16.51 -10.92
N MET A 322 -26.74 17.71 -10.69
CA MET A 322 -26.42 18.16 -9.33
C MET A 322 -27.66 18.07 -8.41
N ILE A 323 -28.86 18.24 -8.98
CA ILE A 323 -30.15 18.13 -8.29
C ILE A 323 -30.38 16.69 -7.82
N ASP A 324 -30.22 15.69 -8.69
CA ASP A 324 -30.43 14.27 -8.32
C ASP A 324 -29.47 13.82 -7.20
N LYS A 325 -28.23 14.32 -7.23
CA LYS A 325 -27.25 14.04 -6.17
C LYS A 325 -27.68 14.64 -4.84
N GLN A 326 -28.14 15.89 -4.87
CA GLN A 326 -28.60 16.59 -3.68
C GLN A 326 -29.84 15.94 -3.08
N GLU A 327 -30.82 15.55 -3.89
CA GLU A 327 -32.03 14.85 -3.42
C GLU A 327 -31.71 13.50 -2.77
N ARG A 328 -30.79 12.72 -3.35
CA ARG A 328 -30.35 11.43 -2.77
C ARG A 328 -29.60 11.61 -1.46
N LEU A 329 -28.69 12.58 -1.41
CA LEU A 329 -27.97 12.91 -0.19
C LEU A 329 -28.96 13.32 0.90
N GLN A 330 -29.90 14.21 0.56
CA GLN A 330 -30.93 14.70 1.45
C GLN A 330 -31.80 13.56 2.01
N ALA A 331 -32.31 12.68 1.15
CA ALA A 331 -33.11 11.52 1.58
C ALA A 331 -32.32 10.58 2.52
N SER A 332 -31.06 10.32 2.22
CA SER A 332 -30.21 9.41 3.00
C SER A 332 -29.84 10.00 4.36
N VAL A 333 -29.51 11.29 4.40
CA VAL A 333 -29.19 12.03 5.63
C VAL A 333 -30.41 12.10 6.53
N PHE A 334 -31.57 12.53 6.01
CA PHE A 334 -32.79 12.63 6.83
C PHE A 334 -33.22 11.29 7.42
N LYS A 335 -33.10 10.20 6.66
CA LYS A 335 -33.36 8.86 7.19
C LYS A 335 -32.42 8.50 8.35
N SER A 336 -31.17 8.95 8.32
CA SER A 336 -30.21 8.67 9.40
C SER A 336 -30.39 9.58 10.62
N LEU A 337 -31.11 10.71 10.51
CA LEU A 337 -31.37 11.62 11.62
C LEU A 337 -32.45 11.12 12.59
N ASP A 338 -33.11 10.00 12.31
CA ASP A 338 -33.98 9.33 13.29
C ASP A 338 -33.20 8.89 14.55
N ASP A 339 -31.88 8.65 14.40
CA ASP A 339 -30.91 8.47 15.47
C ASP A 339 -29.74 9.45 15.30
N VAL A 340 -29.93 10.68 15.78
CA VAL A 340 -28.93 11.76 15.70
C VAL A 340 -27.62 11.38 16.41
N SER A 341 -27.71 10.59 17.48
CA SER A 341 -26.55 10.15 18.25
C SER A 341 -25.67 9.22 17.44
N GLY A 342 -26.25 8.15 16.88
CA GLY A 342 -25.56 7.22 15.99
C GLY A 342 -25.06 7.90 14.71
N PHE A 343 -25.86 8.81 14.13
CA PHE A 343 -25.43 9.64 13.00
C PHE A 343 -24.16 10.44 13.32
N LEU A 344 -24.15 11.15 14.44
CA LEU A 344 -23.02 12.00 14.82
C LEU A 344 -21.77 11.16 15.10
N GLY A 345 -21.90 10.08 15.87
CA GLY A 345 -20.80 9.16 16.15
C GLY A 345 -20.15 8.62 14.86
N ARG A 346 -20.98 8.24 13.88
CA ARG A 346 -20.52 7.72 12.59
C ARG A 346 -19.72 8.74 11.81
N VAL A 347 -20.24 9.96 11.68
CA VAL A 347 -19.56 11.02 10.90
C VAL A 347 -18.27 11.48 11.60
N LEU A 348 -18.26 11.56 12.93
CA LEU A 348 -17.04 11.91 13.68
C LEU A 348 -15.96 10.84 13.54
N LEU A 349 -16.33 9.56 13.60
CA LEU A 349 -15.41 8.46 13.39
C LEU A 349 -14.84 8.46 11.95
N HIS A 350 -15.72 8.59 10.94
CA HIS A 350 -15.30 8.73 9.54
C HIS A 350 -14.30 9.86 9.37
N ALA A 351 -14.65 11.07 9.83
CA ALA A 351 -13.79 12.25 9.73
C ALA A 351 -12.45 12.03 10.43
N THR A 352 -12.44 11.42 11.62
CA THR A 352 -11.23 11.10 12.36
C THR A 352 -10.32 10.16 11.56
N ILE A 353 -10.85 9.05 11.04
CA ILE A 353 -10.06 8.10 10.24
C ILE A 353 -9.54 8.77 8.96
N ARG A 354 -10.34 9.59 8.29
CA ARG A 354 -9.95 10.32 7.08
C ARG A 354 -8.88 11.37 7.33
N GLN A 355 -8.89 12.02 8.48
CA GLN A 355 -7.98 13.11 8.82
C GLN A 355 -6.62 12.64 9.31
N TYR A 356 -6.59 11.56 10.09
CA TYR A 356 -5.36 11.03 10.69
C TYR A 356 -4.73 9.90 9.89
N HIS A 357 -5.47 9.29 8.95
CA HIS A 357 -4.97 8.19 8.14
C HIS A 357 -5.27 8.40 6.65
N GLU A 358 -4.32 8.00 5.80
CA GLU A 358 -4.55 7.90 4.34
C GLU A 358 -5.47 6.72 4.03
N SER A 359 -6.76 6.93 4.31
CA SER A 359 -7.81 5.93 4.23
C SER A 359 -8.68 6.11 2.99
N GLN A 360 -9.38 5.05 2.60
CA GLN A 360 -10.36 5.06 1.51
C GLN A 360 -11.65 4.42 2.02
N PRO A 361 -12.76 5.17 2.13
CA PRO A 361 -13.99 4.61 2.67
C PRO A 361 -14.65 3.63 1.70
N ILE A 362 -15.24 2.57 2.25
CA ILE A 362 -16.15 1.67 1.56
C ILE A 362 -17.54 1.91 2.17
N PRO A 363 -18.51 2.42 1.41
CA PRO A 363 -19.80 2.87 1.96
C PRO A 363 -20.75 1.68 2.22
N CYS A 364 -20.36 0.79 3.13
CA CYS A 364 -21.03 -0.49 3.37
C CYS A 364 -22.45 -0.32 3.87
N MET A 365 -22.70 0.68 4.72
CA MET A 365 -24.04 1.02 5.21
C MET A 365 -25.05 1.32 4.11
N LEU A 366 -24.63 1.80 2.93
CA LEU A 366 -25.54 2.07 1.82
C LEU A 366 -26.12 0.78 1.20
N TYR A 367 -25.55 -0.38 1.53
CA TYR A 367 -25.93 -1.68 1.00
C TYR A 367 -26.56 -2.60 2.07
N VAL A 368 -26.78 -2.10 3.29
CA VAL A 368 -27.47 -2.84 4.36
C VAL A 368 -28.98 -2.65 4.22
N GLU A 369 -29.69 -3.69 3.80
CA GLU A 369 -31.13 -3.64 3.52
C GLU A 369 -32.01 -3.64 4.79
N LYS A 370 -31.50 -4.09 5.94
CA LYS A 370 -32.23 -4.16 7.22
C LYS A 370 -31.53 -3.38 8.32
N ALA A 371 -32.24 -2.45 8.95
CA ALA A 371 -31.77 -1.78 10.17
C ALA A 371 -31.45 -2.83 11.25
N GLY A 372 -30.24 -2.79 11.80
CA GLY A 372 -29.75 -3.75 12.80
C GLY A 372 -29.08 -5.02 12.24
N ALA A 373 -29.07 -5.24 10.91
CA ALA A 373 -28.27 -6.31 10.32
C ALA A 373 -26.83 -5.81 10.09
N GLU A 374 -25.91 -6.26 10.95
CA GLU A 374 -24.44 -6.11 10.87
C GLU A 374 -23.88 -4.71 11.17
N LYS A 375 -23.76 -4.37 12.48
CA LYS A 375 -23.04 -3.18 12.97
C LYS A 375 -21.59 -3.06 12.46
N ILE A 376 -20.97 -4.18 12.08
CA ILE A 376 -19.60 -4.28 11.52
C ILE A 376 -19.44 -3.51 10.19
N LEU A 377 -20.53 -3.03 9.58
CA LEU A 377 -20.46 -2.30 8.32
C LEU A 377 -20.57 -0.78 8.47
N GLU A 378 -20.54 -0.25 9.70
CA GLU A 378 -20.77 1.17 9.97
C GLU A 378 -19.72 2.11 9.34
N ASN A 379 -18.44 1.87 9.60
CA ASN A 379 -17.33 2.68 9.07
C ASN A 379 -16.21 1.78 8.55
N VAL A 380 -16.25 1.40 7.27
CA VAL A 380 -15.24 0.53 6.69
C VAL A 380 -14.27 1.35 5.85
N HIS A 381 -12.97 1.23 6.15
CA HIS A 381 -11.92 1.97 5.46
C HIS A 381 -10.77 1.06 5.06
N ILE A 382 -10.26 1.24 3.85
CA ILE A 382 -8.95 0.72 3.43
C ILE A 382 -7.90 1.70 3.91
N VAL A 383 -7.01 1.27 4.80
CA VAL A 383 -5.90 2.09 5.27
C VAL A 383 -4.61 1.53 4.71
N ARG A 384 -3.94 2.34 3.89
CA ARG A 384 -2.77 1.87 3.15
C ARG A 384 -1.57 1.71 4.07
N ARG A 385 -0.87 0.60 3.91
CA ARG A 385 0.40 0.30 4.58
C ARG A 385 1.36 -0.29 3.58
N ASP A 386 2.61 0.12 3.73
CA ASP A 386 3.73 -0.37 2.95
C ASP A 386 4.94 -0.34 3.88
N PRO A 387 5.68 -1.44 4.06
CA PRO A 387 5.62 -2.72 3.33
C PRO A 387 4.57 -3.76 3.77
N GLU A 388 3.85 -3.55 4.87
CA GLU A 388 3.13 -4.61 5.60
C GLU A 388 1.82 -5.10 4.94
N GLY A 389 1.40 -4.50 3.83
CA GLY A 389 0.13 -4.79 3.15
C GLY A 389 -1.03 -3.98 3.73
N ASP A 390 -1.99 -3.60 2.89
CA ASP A 390 -3.05 -2.66 3.28
C ASP A 390 -3.95 -3.28 4.35
N GLN A 391 -4.42 -2.43 5.26
CA GLN A 391 -5.28 -2.82 6.37
C GLN A 391 -6.75 -2.51 6.07
N LEU A 392 -7.64 -3.33 6.60
CA LEU A 392 -9.07 -3.04 6.65
C LEU A 392 -9.43 -2.55 8.06
N TRP A 393 -9.84 -1.29 8.14
CA TRP A 393 -10.29 -0.66 9.37
C TRP A 393 -11.81 -0.71 9.44
N ILE A 394 -12.35 -1.24 10.53
CA ILE A 394 -13.78 -1.42 10.73
C ILE A 394 -14.21 -0.66 11.99
N GLY A 395 -14.99 0.38 11.79
CA GLY A 395 -15.35 1.35 12.81
C GLY A 395 -16.73 1.12 13.43
N PHE A 396 -16.82 1.37 14.73
CA PHE A 396 -18.01 1.32 15.57
C PHE A 396 -18.08 2.61 16.36
N SER A 397 -19.26 3.23 16.44
CA SER A 397 -19.43 4.46 17.20
C SER A 397 -20.59 4.37 18.18
N GLU A 398 -20.37 4.83 19.41
CA GLU A 398 -21.39 4.90 20.46
C GLU A 398 -21.20 6.22 21.24
N LEU A 399 -22.29 6.97 21.46
CA LEU A 399 -22.28 8.16 22.33
C LEU A 399 -23.14 7.87 23.57
N VAL A 400 -22.59 8.09 24.76
CA VAL A 400 -23.16 7.66 26.04
C VAL A 400 -23.52 8.88 26.89
N THR A 401 -24.82 9.10 27.13
CA THR A 401 -25.36 10.24 27.89
C THR A 401 -25.84 9.88 29.30
N ASP A 402 -26.40 8.67 29.50
CA ASP A 402 -27.24 8.38 30.67
C ASP A 402 -26.64 7.38 31.67
N ILE A 403 -25.60 6.65 31.26
CA ILE A 403 -24.97 5.58 32.05
C ILE A 403 -23.53 5.98 32.32
N ASP A 404 -23.01 5.68 33.51
CA ASP A 404 -21.59 5.81 33.83
C ASP A 404 -20.77 5.12 32.74
N ILE A 405 -19.99 5.90 32.01
CA ILE A 405 -19.14 5.44 30.91
C ILE A 405 -18.21 4.32 31.36
N ALA A 406 -17.78 4.32 32.62
CA ALA A 406 -16.92 3.28 33.17
C ALA A 406 -17.61 1.92 33.31
N VAL A 407 -18.95 1.90 33.37
CA VAL A 407 -19.79 0.69 33.33
C VAL A 407 -20.14 0.34 31.90
N ARG A 408 -20.45 1.34 31.07
CA ARG A 408 -20.94 1.14 29.71
C ARG A 408 -19.84 0.68 28.73
N LEU A 409 -18.60 1.11 28.93
CA LEU A 409 -17.49 0.82 28.03
C LEU A 409 -17.16 -0.69 27.93
N PRO A 410 -17.09 -1.47 29.03
CA PRO A 410 -17.01 -2.93 28.96
C PRO A 410 -18.16 -3.58 28.17
N GLU A 411 -19.41 -3.13 28.34
CA GLU A 411 -20.56 -3.69 27.60
C GLU A 411 -20.46 -3.43 26.10
N ILE A 412 -19.94 -2.26 25.71
CA ILE A 412 -19.68 -1.93 24.30
C ILE A 412 -18.58 -2.82 23.74
N ARG A 413 -17.52 -3.09 24.51
CA ARG A 413 -16.45 -4.02 24.12
C ARG A 413 -16.98 -5.43 23.92
N ASP A 414 -17.76 -5.95 24.86
CA ASP A 414 -18.25 -7.33 24.79
C ASP A 414 -19.21 -7.50 23.59
N ARG A 415 -20.05 -6.50 23.31
CA ARG A 415 -20.87 -6.45 22.10
C ARG A 415 -20.04 -6.42 20.82
N LEU A 416 -18.95 -5.66 20.79
CA LEU A 416 -18.02 -5.65 19.66
C LEU A 416 -17.45 -7.06 19.40
N TYR A 417 -17.12 -7.80 20.45
CA TYR A 417 -16.59 -9.17 20.32
C TYR A 417 -17.64 -10.15 19.80
N GLU A 418 -18.87 -10.06 20.31
CA GLU A 418 -20.01 -10.83 19.80
C GLU A 418 -20.25 -10.55 18.32
N ASP A 419 -20.33 -9.26 17.94
CA ASP A 419 -20.49 -8.86 16.55
C ASP A 419 -19.39 -9.49 15.70
N ILE A 420 -18.10 -9.29 16.04
CA ILE A 420 -16.96 -9.82 15.27
C ILE A 420 -17.07 -11.33 15.11
N SER A 421 -17.33 -12.07 16.20
CA SER A 421 -17.45 -13.52 16.16
C SER A 421 -18.56 -13.99 15.21
N ASP A 422 -19.71 -13.34 15.27
CA ASP A 422 -20.92 -13.83 14.59
C ASP A 422 -21.03 -13.36 13.13
N CYS A 423 -20.47 -12.19 12.82
CA CYS A 423 -20.75 -11.49 11.57
C CYS A 423 -19.54 -11.25 10.67
N ILE A 424 -18.29 -11.45 11.11
CA ILE A 424 -17.11 -10.99 10.36
C ILE A 424 -16.98 -11.65 8.97
N ASP A 425 -17.25 -12.94 8.84
CA ASP A 425 -17.14 -13.62 7.53
C ASP A 425 -18.23 -13.17 6.55
N THR A 426 -19.43 -12.89 7.05
CA THR A 426 -20.50 -12.30 6.24
C THR A 426 -20.14 -10.88 5.82
N ALA A 427 -19.59 -10.08 6.75
CA ALA A 427 -19.11 -8.74 6.47
C ALA A 427 -17.98 -8.74 5.42
N ARG A 428 -16.98 -9.63 5.53
CA ARG A 428 -15.88 -9.78 4.55
C ARG A 428 -16.40 -10.01 3.14
N ARG A 429 -17.34 -10.95 2.99
CA ARG A 429 -17.97 -11.24 1.69
C ARG A 429 -18.70 -10.03 1.13
N LYS A 430 -19.52 -9.37 1.96
CA LYS A 430 -20.26 -8.18 1.53
C LYS A 430 -19.32 -7.05 1.12
N ILE A 431 -18.29 -6.75 1.91
CA ILE A 431 -17.30 -5.73 1.60
C ILE A 431 -16.63 -6.01 0.25
N LEU A 432 -16.27 -7.28 -0.01
CA LEU A 432 -15.69 -7.70 -1.29
C LEU A 432 -16.65 -7.46 -2.46
N ASP A 433 -17.94 -7.70 -2.28
CA ASP A 433 -18.96 -7.55 -3.33
C ASP A 433 -19.29 -6.07 -3.64
N ILE A 434 -19.28 -5.20 -2.63
CA ILE A 434 -19.72 -3.79 -2.77
C ILE A 434 -18.59 -2.81 -3.07
N LYS A 435 -17.33 -3.19 -2.81
CA LYS A 435 -16.19 -2.31 -3.08
C LYS A 435 -16.14 -2.02 -4.58
N ASP A 436 -15.92 -0.75 -4.92
CA ASP A 436 -15.86 -0.33 -6.32
C ASP A 436 -14.42 0.07 -6.65
N ASP A 437 -13.62 -0.92 -7.06
CA ASP A 437 -12.19 -0.73 -7.34
C ASP A 437 -11.92 0.28 -8.46
N ASN A 438 -12.92 0.61 -9.29
CA ASN A 438 -12.78 1.64 -10.32
C ASN A 438 -12.59 3.04 -9.72
N TYR A 439 -13.02 3.24 -8.47
CA TYR A 439 -12.95 4.51 -7.77
C TYR A 439 -12.01 4.48 -6.56
N LEU A 440 -11.54 3.31 -6.15
CA LEU A 440 -10.53 3.15 -5.11
C LEU A 440 -9.13 3.21 -5.71
N LEU A 441 -8.19 3.80 -4.97
CA LEU A 441 -6.76 3.63 -5.20
C LEU A 441 -6.40 2.16 -5.01
N ARG A 442 -5.43 1.69 -5.79
CA ARG A 442 -4.94 0.32 -5.78
C ARG A 442 -4.60 -0.11 -4.35
N HIS A 443 -5.12 -1.28 -4.01
CA HIS A 443 -4.98 -1.90 -2.71
C HIS A 443 -4.83 -3.41 -2.87
N ASP A 444 -4.52 -4.10 -1.78
CA ASP A 444 -4.36 -5.57 -1.72
C ASP A 444 -5.24 -6.23 -0.65
N ILE A 445 -6.36 -5.60 -0.26
CA ILE A 445 -7.25 -6.15 0.77
C ILE A 445 -8.13 -7.31 0.28
N ASP A 446 -8.20 -7.56 -1.03
CA ASP A 446 -8.93 -8.71 -1.60
C ASP A 446 -8.43 -10.04 -1.02
N GLU A 447 -7.12 -10.12 -0.72
CA GLU A 447 -6.52 -11.28 -0.07
C GLU A 447 -7.14 -11.57 1.31
N ILE A 448 -7.36 -10.53 2.12
CA ILE A 448 -7.89 -10.69 3.48
C ILE A 448 -9.42 -10.77 3.49
N LEU A 449 -10.09 -10.31 2.44
CA LEU A 449 -11.53 -10.43 2.27
C LEU A 449 -11.97 -11.79 1.70
N ASP A 450 -11.06 -12.58 1.14
CA ASP A 450 -11.36 -13.91 0.60
C ASP A 450 -11.82 -14.89 1.69
N GLY A 451 -13.14 -15.16 1.71
CA GLY A 451 -13.78 -16.08 2.64
C GLY A 451 -13.42 -17.55 2.43
N SER A 452 -12.56 -17.91 1.47
CA SER A 452 -11.97 -19.24 1.38
C SER A 452 -11.00 -19.54 2.52
N ARG A 453 -10.43 -18.49 3.15
CA ARG A 453 -9.55 -18.56 4.32
C ARG A 453 -10.28 -18.14 5.59
N PRO A 454 -9.92 -18.75 6.74
CA PRO A 454 -10.48 -18.33 8.02
C PRO A 454 -10.05 -16.89 8.35
N PHE A 455 -10.89 -16.18 9.09
CA PHE A 455 -10.66 -14.79 9.49
C PHE A 455 -9.32 -14.60 10.22
N ASP A 456 -8.90 -15.58 11.00
CA ASP A 456 -7.68 -15.53 11.81
C ASP A 456 -6.38 -15.65 11.00
N ALA A 457 -6.44 -15.98 9.70
CA ALA A 457 -5.27 -16.10 8.84
C ALA A 457 -4.53 -14.76 8.61
N HIS A 458 -5.21 -13.62 8.79
CA HIS A 458 -4.70 -12.29 8.48
C HIS A 458 -5.08 -11.23 9.56
N LEU A 459 -5.13 -11.62 10.84
CA LEU A 459 -5.59 -10.74 11.93
C LEU A 459 -4.84 -9.41 12.03
N ASP A 460 -3.54 -9.40 11.69
CA ASP A 460 -2.67 -8.23 11.70
C ASP A 460 -3.07 -7.17 10.68
N ARG A 461 -3.83 -7.56 9.66
CA ARG A 461 -4.36 -6.67 8.61
C ARG A 461 -5.78 -6.17 8.89
N PHE A 462 -6.43 -6.64 9.95
CA PHE A 462 -7.70 -6.08 10.44
C PHE A 462 -7.46 -5.15 11.63
N THR A 463 -8.12 -3.99 11.64
CA THR A 463 -8.13 -3.09 12.80
C THR A 463 -9.57 -2.70 13.11
N PHE A 464 -10.04 -3.03 14.30
CA PHE A 464 -11.35 -2.60 14.78
C PHE A 464 -11.19 -1.25 15.49
N VAL A 465 -12.02 -0.29 15.13
CA VAL A 465 -11.92 1.07 15.65
C VAL A 465 -13.18 1.38 16.43
N LEU A 466 -13.05 1.62 17.73
CA LEU A 466 -14.16 1.97 18.60
C LEU A 466 -14.09 3.45 18.93
N PHE A 467 -15.12 4.22 18.56
CA PHE A 467 -15.29 5.61 18.93
C PHE A 467 -16.34 5.73 20.03
N VAL A 468 -15.93 6.23 21.20
CA VAL A 468 -16.84 6.39 22.35
C VAL A 468 -16.86 7.84 22.81
N GLY A 469 -18.00 8.48 22.62
CA GLY A 469 -18.27 9.81 23.16
C GLY A 469 -19.01 9.73 24.50
N TYR A 470 -18.68 10.60 25.45
CA TYR A 470 -19.37 10.66 26.74
C TYR A 470 -19.35 12.06 27.35
N ASP A 471 -20.31 12.31 28.23
CA ASP A 471 -20.37 13.53 29.03
C ASP A 471 -19.34 13.49 30.17
N SER A 472 -18.32 14.34 30.11
CA SER A 472 -17.31 14.45 31.17
C SER A 472 -17.64 15.63 32.08
N ASN A 473 -17.78 15.35 33.38
CA ASN A 473 -18.01 16.37 34.41
C ASN A 473 -16.82 17.35 34.57
N LEU A 474 -15.65 16.99 34.04
CA LEU A 474 -14.46 17.85 34.05
C LEU A 474 -14.52 18.93 32.96
N LEU A 475 -15.31 18.70 31.91
CA LEU A 475 -15.51 19.65 30.83
C LEU A 475 -16.80 20.43 31.07
N THR A 476 -16.69 21.76 31.11
CA THR A 476 -17.82 22.67 31.37
C THR A 476 -17.96 23.71 30.27
N ASP A 477 -19.13 24.29 30.08
CA ASP A 477 -19.36 25.43 29.18
C ASP A 477 -20.15 26.51 29.93
N PRO A 478 -19.52 27.63 30.37
CA PRO A 478 -18.16 28.07 30.03
C PRO A 478 -17.04 27.24 30.70
N GLU A 479 -15.86 27.29 30.10
CA GLU A 479 -14.66 26.55 30.52
C GLU A 479 -14.26 26.80 31.97
N THR A 480 -13.99 25.70 32.69
CA THR A 480 -13.30 25.70 33.99
C THR A 480 -11.84 25.31 33.77
N PRO A 481 -10.86 26.21 33.92
CA PRO A 481 -9.45 25.92 33.65
C PRO A 481 -8.85 24.85 34.58
N GLY A 482 -7.80 24.16 34.13
CA GLY A 482 -7.05 23.19 34.95
C GLY A 482 -7.66 21.79 34.98
N PHE A 483 -8.57 21.49 34.05
CA PHE A 483 -9.20 20.17 33.93
C PHE A 483 -8.27 19.12 33.30
N GLU A 484 -7.17 19.54 32.67
CA GLU A 484 -6.41 18.74 31.71
C GLU A 484 -5.80 17.47 32.32
N ASP A 485 -5.19 17.59 33.51
CA ASP A 485 -4.59 16.44 34.21
C ASP A 485 -5.65 15.52 34.83
N GLY A 486 -6.80 16.10 35.20
CA GLY A 486 -7.95 15.32 35.63
C GLY A 486 -8.51 14.49 34.49
N LEU A 487 -8.62 15.09 33.31
CA LEU A 487 -9.17 14.45 32.11
C LEU A 487 -8.25 13.35 31.59
N GLU A 488 -6.93 13.56 31.63
CA GLU A 488 -5.96 12.51 31.30
C GLU A 488 -6.11 11.31 32.24
N LYS A 489 -6.24 11.55 33.56
CA LYS A 489 -6.46 10.46 34.52
C LYS A 489 -7.79 9.74 34.28
N GLU A 490 -8.87 10.47 34.08
CA GLU A 490 -10.20 9.91 33.77
C GLU A 490 -10.14 8.99 32.55
N THR A 491 -9.63 9.49 31.44
CA THR A 491 -9.56 8.76 30.17
C THR A 491 -8.58 7.60 30.18
N THR A 492 -7.45 7.73 30.89
CA THR A 492 -6.50 6.62 31.09
C THR A 492 -7.15 5.48 31.86
N MET A 493 -7.85 5.77 32.96
CA MET A 493 -8.58 4.75 33.73
C MET A 493 -9.66 4.06 32.89
N LEU A 494 -10.36 4.79 32.01
CA LEU A 494 -11.34 4.19 31.09
C LEU A 494 -10.67 3.24 30.10
N PHE A 495 -9.53 3.64 29.52
CA PHE A 495 -8.80 2.79 28.59
C PHE A 495 -8.21 1.55 29.28
N GLU A 496 -7.67 1.69 30.49
CA GLU A 496 -7.20 0.55 31.30
C GLU A 496 -8.34 -0.43 31.60
N LYS A 497 -9.53 0.06 31.96
CA LYS A 497 -10.73 -0.79 32.16
C LYS A 497 -11.15 -1.50 30.87
N PHE A 498 -11.07 -0.82 29.73
CA PHE A 498 -11.35 -1.43 28.45
C PHE A 498 -10.39 -2.59 28.17
N ALA A 499 -9.09 -2.38 28.40
CA ALA A 499 -8.03 -3.36 28.15
C ALA A 499 -7.88 -4.44 29.23
N ALA A 500 -8.63 -4.37 30.33
CA ALA A 500 -8.53 -5.30 31.45
C ALA A 500 -9.01 -6.73 31.14
N ASP A 501 -9.66 -6.97 29.99
CA ASP A 501 -10.09 -8.30 29.52
C ASP A 501 -8.96 -9.13 28.91
N LEU A 502 -7.78 -8.53 28.71
CA LEU A 502 -6.59 -9.20 28.15
C LEU A 502 -5.94 -10.16 29.17
N ILE A 503 -6.71 -11.10 29.68
CA ILE A 503 -6.24 -12.24 30.47
C ILE A 503 -5.60 -13.26 29.50
N GLU A 504 -4.60 -14.02 29.97
CA GLU A 504 -4.06 -15.17 29.21
C GLU A 504 -5.21 -16.05 28.68
N ASP A 505 -5.16 -16.38 27.39
CA ASP A 505 -6.11 -17.21 26.61
C ASP A 505 -7.39 -16.55 26.06
N SER A 506 -7.57 -15.23 26.09
CA SER A 506 -8.69 -14.59 25.36
C SER A 506 -8.55 -14.75 23.84
N PRO A 507 -9.58 -15.25 23.11
CA PRO A 507 -9.52 -15.40 21.64
C PRO A 507 -9.40 -14.04 20.92
N PHE A 508 -9.78 -12.95 21.60
CA PHE A 508 -9.75 -11.59 21.06
C PHE A 508 -8.45 -10.83 21.39
N ALA A 509 -7.53 -11.43 22.14
CA ALA A 509 -6.27 -10.79 22.55
C ALA A 509 -5.40 -10.38 21.34
N ASN A 510 -5.45 -11.17 20.26
CA ASN A 510 -4.67 -10.95 19.05
C ASN A 510 -5.28 -9.93 18.08
N LEU A 511 -6.54 -9.52 18.29
CA LEU A 511 -7.20 -8.52 17.44
C LEU A 511 -6.58 -7.14 17.65
N CYS A 512 -6.32 -6.40 16.57
CA CYS A 512 -5.95 -4.99 16.70
C CYS A 512 -7.19 -4.15 16.96
N ILE A 513 -7.26 -3.46 18.10
CA ILE A 513 -8.37 -2.57 18.46
C ILE A 513 -7.84 -1.20 18.85
N HIS A 514 -8.34 -0.18 18.16
CA HIS A 514 -8.07 1.23 18.44
C HIS A 514 -9.31 1.85 19.09
N VAL A 515 -9.14 2.45 20.26
CA VAL A 515 -10.20 3.11 21.02
C VAL A 515 -9.98 4.63 20.99
N PHE A 516 -10.89 5.34 20.33
CA PHE A 516 -10.99 6.79 20.37
C PHE A 516 -11.97 7.19 21.47
N ILE A 517 -11.46 7.87 22.50
CA ILE A 517 -12.26 8.35 23.63
C ILE A 517 -12.50 9.85 23.44
N TYR A 518 -13.77 10.26 23.41
CA TYR A 518 -14.20 11.63 23.16
C TYR A 518 -15.03 12.19 24.33
N PRO A 519 -14.38 12.80 25.34
CA PRO A 519 -15.09 13.55 26.36
C PRO A 519 -15.63 14.86 25.79
N VAL A 520 -16.86 15.22 26.17
CA VAL A 520 -17.53 16.47 25.80
C VAL A 520 -18.31 17.04 26.99
N PRO A 521 -18.58 18.36 27.07
CA PRO A 521 -19.36 18.90 28.19
C PRO A 521 -20.85 18.51 28.18
N SER A 522 -21.43 18.33 26.98
CA SER A 522 -22.84 17.91 26.82
C SER A 522 -23.10 17.38 25.40
N LEU A 523 -23.28 16.07 25.30
CA LEU A 523 -23.70 15.35 24.11
C LEU A 523 -25.11 15.73 23.69
N GLU A 524 -26.03 15.92 24.64
CA GLU A 524 -27.40 16.37 24.35
C GLU A 524 -27.38 17.72 23.61
N ARG A 525 -26.58 18.68 24.10
CA ARG A 525 -26.44 19.98 23.43
C ARG A 525 -25.76 19.86 22.08
N LEU A 526 -24.74 19.02 21.96
CA LEU A 526 -24.04 18.81 20.70
C LEU A 526 -24.95 18.18 19.64
N THR A 527 -25.65 17.10 19.98
CA THR A 527 -26.57 16.39 19.08
C THR A 527 -27.70 17.31 18.63
N LYS A 528 -28.29 18.11 19.52
CA LYS A 528 -29.31 19.10 19.15
C LYS A 528 -28.79 20.12 18.13
N LEU A 529 -27.60 20.69 18.36
CA LEU A 529 -27.01 21.66 17.43
C LEU A 529 -26.64 21.04 16.07
N VAL A 530 -26.26 19.77 16.07
CA VAL A 530 -25.99 19.02 14.83
C VAL A 530 -27.28 18.77 14.07
N ASP A 531 -28.35 18.31 14.72
CA ASP A 531 -29.65 18.10 14.07
C ASP A 531 -30.18 19.41 13.45
N GLU A 532 -30.18 20.50 14.23
CA GLU A 532 -30.57 21.83 13.73
C GLU A 532 -29.74 22.24 12.52
N LYS A 533 -28.40 22.07 12.58
CA LYS A 533 -27.51 22.50 11.50
C LYS A 533 -27.62 21.63 10.25
N VAL A 534 -27.75 20.32 10.40
CA VAL A 534 -27.88 19.39 9.27
C VAL A 534 -29.19 19.66 8.54
N ARG A 535 -30.30 19.85 9.26
CA ARG A 535 -31.62 20.19 8.66
C ARG A 535 -31.64 21.57 7.98
N GLU A 536 -30.74 22.48 8.35
CA GLU A 536 -30.59 23.78 7.71
C GLU A 536 -29.82 23.69 6.38
N VAL A 537 -28.78 22.85 6.34
CA VAL A 537 -27.82 22.78 5.22
C VAL A 537 -28.25 21.81 4.13
N VAL A 538 -28.95 20.73 4.52
CA VAL A 538 -29.39 19.64 3.66
C VAL A 538 -30.87 19.80 3.35
#